data_AF-A0A2E8G1U4-F1
#
_entry.id   AF-A0A2E8G1U4-F1
#
_cell.length_a   1.000
_cell.length_b   1.000
_cell.length_c   1.000
_cell.angle_alpha   90.00
_cell.angle_beta   90.00
_cell.angle_gamma   90.00
#
_symmetry.space_group_name_H-M   'P 1'
#
loop_
_entity.id
_entity.type
_entity.pdbx_description
1 polymer ?
#
loop_
_entity_poly.entity_id
_entity_poly.type
_entity_poly.pdbx_seq_one_letter_code
_entity_poly.pdbx_strand_id
1 'polypeptide(L)'
;MKAWYMFGAVLFLTACGGGSSSSSGGGGGGSTPASLYGVGGTVTGAVNPGLTLENNGGDSLPVAGTSFEFGTQLADGDGYAVSVAAHPNQQLCSLANASGSVAGADIDNVEVLCRYWRTAALIETNNGDAFQPKIAFDGAGNAIAVWRQQTNSDLNIYANRYSASTGSWGTAELIESSAGAAVGQQIAVDNAGNAIAVWSQYDGANYNIYANRYTASTGNWGTEELIESNSVANTLSPQIAIDSNGNAIAVWQQSDGIDESIYANRYTASTDSWGTAELIESGNNGQAVESQIAFDSAGNAIAVWSQSDGGLSNIYSNRYTAGAGWGTAELIATGDADNATRPQIAIGSNGNAIVVWSELSALGAKVSIYASRYTASTDSWGTEELIENSDDGHASDPQIAIDDDGNGVAVWWQPDSANLRHIYSNRYTPGAGWGSEELIESSDDGHANYPQIAIDGEGNVIAVWRQDDNINDGLL
;
A
#
# COMPACT_ATOMS: atom_id res chain seq x y z
N MET A 1 -36.00 -24.09 -27.32
CA MET A 1 -36.76 -22.94 -27.86
C MET A 1 -35.74 -21.86 -28.20
N LYS A 2 -35.68 -21.49 -29.48
CA LYS A 2 -34.74 -20.50 -30.04
C LYS A 2 -35.26 -19.09 -29.76
N ALA A 3 -34.38 -18.15 -29.48
CA ALA A 3 -34.59 -16.74 -29.80
C ALA A 3 -33.24 -16.10 -30.16
N TRP A 4 -33.15 -15.62 -31.39
CA TRP A 4 -32.13 -14.72 -31.91
C TRP A 4 -32.73 -13.32 -31.93
N TYR A 5 -31.93 -12.27 -31.72
CA TYR A 5 -32.28 -10.92 -32.18
C TYR A 5 -31.17 -10.38 -33.09
N MET A 6 -31.59 -10.11 -34.32
CA MET A 6 -30.93 -9.36 -35.38
C MET A 6 -31.54 -7.95 -35.35
N PHE A 7 -30.75 -6.88 -35.45
CA PHE A 7 -31.28 -5.56 -35.82
C PHE A 7 -30.52 -5.04 -37.04
N GLY A 8 -31.29 -4.79 -38.09
CA GLY A 8 -30.86 -4.26 -39.38
C GLY A 8 -30.93 -2.73 -39.44
N ALA A 9 -30.19 -2.21 -40.42
CA ALA A 9 -29.91 -0.82 -40.72
C ALA A 9 -31.13 0.03 -41.14
N VAL A 10 -30.98 1.35 -41.00
CA VAL A 10 -31.78 2.35 -41.75
C VAL A 10 -30.83 3.32 -42.46
N LEU A 11 -30.91 3.29 -43.79
CA LEU A 11 -30.34 4.23 -44.75
C LEU A 11 -31.22 5.49 -44.83
N PHE A 12 -30.63 6.68 -44.90
CA PHE A 12 -31.29 7.87 -45.45
C PHE A 12 -30.51 8.39 -46.65
N LEU A 13 -31.12 8.32 -47.84
CA LEU A 13 -30.72 9.10 -49.02
C LEU A 13 -31.34 10.49 -48.92
N THR A 14 -30.54 11.53 -49.17
CA THR A 14 -31.05 12.80 -49.69
C THR A 14 -30.15 13.25 -50.83
N ALA A 15 -30.76 13.38 -52.01
CA ALA A 15 -30.15 13.93 -53.21
C ALA A 15 -30.59 15.39 -53.36
N CYS A 16 -29.64 16.26 -53.72
CA CYS A 16 -29.92 17.47 -54.49
C CYS A 16 -28.75 17.69 -55.45
N GLY A 17 -29.10 17.86 -56.74
CA GLY A 17 -28.15 18.06 -57.83
C GLY A 17 -27.84 19.54 -58.09
N GLY A 18 -26.79 19.75 -58.87
CA GLY A 18 -26.44 21.05 -59.46
C GLY A 18 -25.08 20.96 -60.14
N GLY A 19 -25.05 20.87 -61.47
CA GLY A 19 -23.82 20.77 -62.26
C GLY A 19 -23.30 22.14 -62.73
N SER A 20 -22.00 22.23 -63.00
CA SER A 20 -21.40 22.62 -64.30
C SER A 20 -19.91 22.97 -64.15
N SER A 21 -19.19 22.72 -65.25
CA SER A 21 -17.76 22.59 -65.48
C SER A 21 -16.88 23.83 -65.25
N SER A 22 -15.64 23.63 -64.74
CA SER A 22 -14.37 24.01 -65.42
C SER A 22 -13.15 23.67 -64.54
N SER A 23 -11.99 23.66 -65.19
CA SER A 23 -10.77 22.90 -64.92
C SER A 23 -9.81 23.41 -63.83
N SER A 24 -8.94 22.47 -63.42
CA SER A 24 -7.53 22.60 -63.01
C SER A 24 -7.20 23.18 -61.63
N GLY A 25 -6.54 22.35 -60.81
CA GLY A 25 -5.84 22.76 -59.60
C GLY A 25 -5.62 21.57 -58.66
N GLY A 26 -4.65 20.73 -58.97
CA GLY A 26 -4.25 19.60 -58.12
C GLY A 26 -3.74 20.09 -56.75
N GLY A 27 -4.28 19.49 -55.70
CA GLY A 27 -3.88 19.67 -54.32
C GLY A 27 -4.37 18.47 -53.52
N GLY A 28 -4.03 17.27 -54.01
CA GLY A 28 -4.23 16.04 -53.25
C GLY A 28 -3.30 16.05 -52.06
N GLY A 29 -3.74 16.66 -50.96
CA GLY A 29 -3.22 16.36 -49.63
C GLY A 29 -3.64 14.93 -49.29
N GLY A 30 -2.98 13.97 -49.93
CA GLY A 30 -2.99 12.59 -49.48
C GLY A 30 -2.34 12.60 -48.11
N SER A 31 -3.14 12.49 -47.05
CA SER A 31 -2.64 12.05 -45.76
C SER A 31 -1.92 10.74 -46.03
N THR A 32 -0.60 10.75 -45.94
CA THR A 32 0.20 9.52 -45.87
C THR A 32 -0.43 8.66 -44.77
N PRO A 33 -0.74 7.37 -45.04
CA PRO A 33 -1.21 6.48 -43.98
C PRO A 33 -0.28 6.61 -42.78
N ALA A 34 -0.85 6.79 -41.59
CA ALA A 34 -0.04 6.82 -40.37
C ALA A 34 0.77 5.52 -40.31
N SER A 35 2.07 5.63 -40.05
CA SER A 35 2.90 4.46 -39.78
C SER A 35 2.35 3.77 -38.54
N LEU A 36 2.19 2.45 -38.63
CA LEU A 36 1.74 1.61 -37.53
C LEU A 36 2.91 0.77 -37.03
N TYR A 37 2.95 0.59 -35.71
CA TYR A 37 4.05 -0.05 -34.99
C TYR A 37 3.53 -1.12 -34.04
N GLY A 38 4.25 -2.24 -33.94
CA GLY A 38 3.94 -3.33 -33.03
C GLY A 38 4.29 -3.01 -31.58
N VAL A 39 3.61 -3.67 -30.65
CA VAL A 39 3.96 -3.68 -29.22
C VAL A 39 4.22 -5.12 -28.82
N GLY A 40 5.38 -5.39 -28.25
CA GLY A 40 5.83 -6.72 -27.91
C GLY A 40 7.01 -6.69 -26.95
N GLY A 41 7.54 -7.88 -26.69
CA GLY A 41 8.55 -8.02 -25.67
C GLY A 41 9.01 -9.44 -25.44
N THR A 42 9.71 -9.61 -24.32
CA THR A 42 10.28 -10.89 -23.91
C THR A 42 9.67 -11.37 -22.61
N VAL A 43 9.54 -12.69 -22.48
CA VAL A 43 9.09 -13.36 -21.26
C VAL A 43 10.21 -14.23 -20.72
N THR A 44 10.53 -14.02 -19.45
CA THR A 44 11.60 -14.70 -18.72
C THR A 44 11.07 -15.29 -17.41
N GLY A 45 11.81 -16.24 -16.84
CA GLY A 45 11.37 -17.02 -15.69
C GLY A 45 10.54 -18.24 -16.11
N ALA A 46 9.75 -18.81 -15.19
CA ALA A 46 8.93 -19.97 -15.54
C ALA A 46 7.56 -19.52 -16.06
N VAL A 47 7.04 -20.20 -17.08
CA VAL A 47 5.84 -19.80 -17.83
C VAL A 47 4.89 -20.99 -17.93
N ASN A 48 4.41 -21.43 -16.78
CA ASN A 48 3.30 -22.38 -16.71
C ASN A 48 2.14 -21.89 -17.60
N PRO A 49 1.29 -22.78 -18.11
CA PRO A 49 0.10 -22.35 -18.85
C PRO A 49 -0.75 -21.39 -18.01
N GLY A 50 -1.33 -20.38 -18.67
CA GLY A 50 -2.27 -19.44 -18.06
C GLY A 50 -1.87 -17.96 -18.18
N LEU A 51 -0.64 -17.63 -18.58
CA LEU A 51 -0.24 -16.24 -18.77
C LEU A 51 -1.06 -15.58 -19.89
N THR A 52 -1.76 -14.51 -19.55
CA THR A 52 -2.44 -13.61 -20.50
C THR A 52 -1.98 -12.19 -20.22
N LEU A 53 -1.48 -11.52 -21.25
CA LEU A 53 -1.16 -10.09 -21.21
C LEU A 53 -2.28 -9.31 -21.88
N GLU A 54 -2.42 -8.04 -21.57
CA GLU A 54 -3.36 -7.14 -22.24
C GLU A 54 -2.69 -5.80 -22.52
N ASN A 55 -2.94 -5.23 -23.69
CA ASN A 55 -2.54 -3.86 -24.00
C ASN A 55 -3.76 -2.94 -24.03
N ASN A 56 -3.66 -1.80 -23.36
CA ASN A 56 -4.68 -0.73 -23.33
C ASN A 56 -6.10 -1.20 -22.96
N GLY A 57 -6.22 -2.28 -22.15
CA GLY A 57 -7.50 -2.79 -21.64
C GLY A 57 -8.42 -3.43 -22.70
N GLY A 58 -7.88 -3.86 -23.85
CA GLY A 58 -8.71 -4.51 -24.87
C GLY A 58 -8.00 -5.43 -25.87
N ASP A 59 -6.67 -5.41 -25.96
CA ASP A 59 -5.91 -6.36 -26.80
C ASP A 59 -5.30 -7.46 -25.94
N SER A 60 -6.11 -8.45 -25.56
CA SER A 60 -5.68 -9.56 -24.72
C SER A 60 -4.94 -10.64 -25.54
N LEU A 61 -3.78 -11.06 -25.05
CA LEU A 61 -2.86 -12.00 -25.69
C LEU A 61 -2.46 -13.13 -24.72
N PRO A 62 -2.91 -14.37 -24.93
CA PRO A 62 -2.35 -15.54 -24.26
C PRO A 62 -0.90 -15.76 -24.69
N VAL A 63 0.03 -15.84 -23.73
CA VAL A 63 1.46 -15.98 -24.01
C VAL A 63 1.96 -17.36 -23.62
N ALA A 64 2.56 -18.07 -24.58
CA ALA A 64 3.11 -19.42 -24.39
C ALA A 64 4.59 -19.55 -24.76
N GLY A 65 5.22 -18.46 -25.22
CA GLY A 65 6.62 -18.42 -25.66
C GLY A 65 7.49 -17.51 -24.80
N THR A 66 8.77 -17.37 -25.17
CA THR A 66 9.72 -16.43 -24.54
C THR A 66 9.65 -15.03 -25.13
N SER A 67 8.74 -14.80 -26.07
CA SER A 67 8.45 -13.51 -26.69
C SER A 67 6.98 -13.42 -27.05
N PHE A 68 6.49 -12.20 -27.15
CA PHE A 68 5.11 -11.91 -27.51
C PHE A 68 5.05 -10.63 -28.34
N GLU A 69 3.99 -10.51 -29.14
CA GLU A 69 3.65 -9.30 -29.89
C GLU A 69 2.11 -9.23 -29.95
N PHE A 70 1.55 -8.08 -29.59
CA PHE A 70 0.13 -7.82 -29.63
C PHE A 70 -0.37 -7.72 -31.08
N GLY A 71 -1.63 -8.10 -31.31
CA GLY A 71 -2.20 -8.11 -32.65
C GLY A 71 -2.52 -6.71 -33.18
N THR A 72 -2.82 -5.78 -32.29
CA THR A 72 -3.18 -4.40 -32.61
C THR A 72 -1.93 -3.54 -32.70
N GLN A 73 -1.62 -3.06 -33.89
CA GLN A 73 -0.57 -2.07 -34.09
C GLN A 73 -1.07 -0.66 -33.73
N LEU A 74 -0.18 0.17 -33.19
CA LEU A 74 -0.47 1.53 -32.74
C LEU A 74 0.17 2.57 -33.68
N ALA A 75 -0.45 3.74 -33.83
CA ALA A 75 0.12 4.81 -34.65
C ALA A 75 1.25 5.54 -33.92
N ASP A 76 2.10 6.24 -34.67
CA ASP A 76 3.11 7.11 -34.08
C ASP A 76 2.48 8.14 -33.13
N GLY A 77 3.01 8.24 -31.90
CA GLY A 77 2.47 9.09 -30.83
C GLY A 77 1.36 8.47 -29.99
N ASP A 78 0.80 7.31 -30.35
CA ASP A 78 -0.18 6.61 -29.51
C ASP A 78 0.49 6.03 -28.26
N GLY A 79 -0.26 5.99 -27.16
CA GLY A 79 0.16 5.37 -25.90
C GLY A 79 -0.02 3.85 -25.89
N TYR A 80 0.88 3.14 -25.21
CA TYR A 80 0.71 1.73 -24.86
C TYR A 80 0.77 1.56 -23.34
N ALA A 81 0.01 0.58 -22.84
CA ALA A 81 -0.04 0.21 -21.43
C ALA A 81 -0.35 -1.29 -21.33
N VAL A 82 0.71 -2.08 -21.13
CA VAL A 82 0.68 -3.53 -20.97
C VAL A 82 0.42 -3.89 -19.51
N SER A 83 -0.53 -4.80 -19.28
CA SER A 83 -0.83 -5.38 -17.96
C SER A 83 -0.87 -6.90 -18.03
N VAL A 84 -0.76 -7.56 -16.86
CA VAL A 84 -0.99 -9.00 -16.75
C VAL A 84 -2.47 -9.23 -16.47
N ALA A 85 -3.22 -9.66 -17.49
CA ALA A 85 -4.64 -9.98 -17.36
C ALA A 85 -4.88 -11.31 -16.64
N ALA A 86 -3.95 -12.25 -16.74
CA ALA A 86 -3.97 -13.49 -15.96
C ALA A 86 -2.55 -13.98 -15.68
N HIS A 87 -2.27 -14.27 -14.41
CA HIS A 87 -1.00 -14.88 -14.03
C HIS A 87 -0.98 -16.39 -14.34
N PRO A 88 0.17 -16.95 -14.74
CA PRO A 88 0.32 -18.38 -14.97
C PRO A 88 0.17 -19.18 -13.67
N ASN A 89 -0.28 -20.44 -13.79
CA ASN A 89 -0.56 -21.30 -12.63
C ASN A 89 0.63 -21.37 -11.66
N GLN A 90 0.41 -21.12 -10.36
CA GLN A 90 1.43 -21.17 -9.29
C GLN A 90 2.60 -20.17 -9.48
N GLN A 91 2.39 -19.12 -10.27
CA GLN A 91 3.41 -18.13 -10.57
C GLN A 91 2.83 -16.73 -10.53
N LEU A 92 3.70 -15.76 -10.24
CA LEU A 92 3.41 -14.33 -10.35
C LEU A 92 4.35 -13.73 -11.37
N CYS A 93 3.84 -12.86 -12.23
CA CYS A 93 4.65 -12.18 -13.25
C CYS A 93 4.66 -10.68 -12.97
N SER A 94 5.85 -10.08 -13.00
CA SER A 94 6.01 -8.63 -12.99
C SER A 94 6.32 -8.13 -14.40
N LEU A 95 6.06 -6.85 -14.64
CA LEU A 95 6.32 -6.19 -15.91
C LEU A 95 7.36 -5.08 -15.73
N ALA A 96 8.19 -4.87 -16.75
CA ALA A 96 9.02 -3.68 -16.88
C ALA A 96 8.87 -3.09 -18.29
N ASN A 97 9.07 -1.77 -18.42
CA ASN A 97 8.84 -0.99 -19.64
C ASN A 97 7.40 -1.15 -20.19
N ALA A 98 6.44 -1.39 -19.30
CA ALA A 98 5.08 -1.80 -19.67
C ALA A 98 4.21 -0.66 -20.21
N SER A 99 4.63 0.59 -20.08
CA SER A 99 3.88 1.73 -20.60
C SER A 99 4.79 2.77 -21.27
N GLY A 100 4.20 3.56 -22.17
CA GLY A 100 4.91 4.60 -22.90
C GLY A 100 4.13 5.09 -24.12
N SER A 101 4.83 5.72 -25.05
CA SER A 101 4.26 6.14 -26.34
C SER A 101 5.12 5.65 -27.49
N VAL A 102 4.48 5.31 -28.61
CA VAL A 102 5.16 4.94 -29.84
C VAL A 102 5.92 6.15 -30.39
N ALA A 103 7.20 5.95 -30.74
CA ALA A 103 8.09 6.99 -31.22
C ALA A 103 8.88 6.54 -32.46
N GLY A 104 8.16 6.34 -33.57
CA GLY A 104 8.75 6.05 -34.88
C GLY A 104 9.33 4.64 -35.06
N ALA A 105 9.14 3.74 -34.10
CA ALA A 105 9.61 2.35 -34.12
C ALA A 105 8.69 1.41 -33.33
N ASP A 106 8.80 0.10 -33.58
CA ASP A 106 8.14 -0.94 -32.80
C ASP A 106 8.64 -0.91 -31.35
N ILE A 107 7.74 -1.20 -30.41
CA ILE A 107 8.07 -1.38 -29.00
C ILE A 107 8.38 -2.87 -28.79
N ASP A 108 9.64 -3.23 -28.60
CA ASP A 108 10.10 -4.61 -28.42
C ASP A 108 10.80 -4.87 -27.08
N ASN A 109 10.76 -3.88 -26.18
CA ASN A 109 11.50 -3.85 -24.92
C ASN A 109 10.62 -4.09 -23.68
N VAL A 110 9.35 -4.49 -23.85
CA VAL A 110 8.52 -4.89 -22.70
C VAL A 110 9.11 -6.18 -22.13
N GLU A 111 9.37 -6.19 -20.82
CA GLU A 111 9.92 -7.35 -20.13
C GLU A 111 8.89 -7.93 -19.18
N VAL A 112 8.67 -9.24 -19.27
CA VAL A 112 7.80 -10.00 -18.36
C VAL A 112 8.69 -10.97 -17.58
N LEU A 113 8.64 -10.92 -16.26
CA LEU A 113 9.39 -11.83 -15.39
C LEU A 113 8.45 -12.65 -14.50
N CYS A 114 8.32 -13.94 -14.78
CA CYS A 114 7.44 -14.84 -14.06
C CYS A 114 8.21 -15.71 -13.04
N ARG A 115 7.80 -15.66 -11.78
CA ARG A 115 8.45 -16.35 -10.65
C ARG A 115 7.47 -17.29 -9.96
N TYR A 116 7.96 -18.44 -9.50
CA TYR A 116 7.16 -19.35 -8.68
C TYR A 116 6.95 -18.79 -7.28
N TRP A 117 5.77 -19.09 -6.71
CA TRP A 117 5.63 -19.10 -5.27
C TRP A 117 6.64 -20.08 -4.67
N ARG A 118 7.39 -19.63 -3.67
CA ARG A 118 8.20 -20.56 -2.89
C ARG A 118 7.29 -21.31 -1.94
N THR A 119 7.67 -22.54 -1.62
CA THR A 119 7.03 -23.27 -0.53
C THR A 119 7.09 -22.43 0.74
N ALA A 120 5.98 -22.38 1.49
CA ALA A 120 5.92 -21.69 2.76
C ALA A 120 7.09 -22.14 3.65
N ALA A 121 7.79 -21.16 4.24
CA ALA A 121 8.92 -21.40 5.11
C ALA A 121 8.57 -20.96 6.53
N LEU A 122 8.83 -21.83 7.50
CA LEU A 122 8.75 -21.46 8.91
C LEU A 122 9.94 -20.54 9.23
N ILE A 123 9.64 -19.34 9.73
CA ILE A 123 10.67 -18.32 10.03
C ILE A 123 10.98 -18.20 11.52
N GLU A 124 10.17 -18.85 12.35
CA GLU A 124 10.23 -18.85 13.80
C GLU A 124 10.98 -20.08 14.35
N THR A 125 11.19 -20.17 15.67
CA THR A 125 11.79 -21.36 16.29
C THR A 125 10.73 -22.31 16.79
N ASN A 126 10.74 -23.63 16.51
CA ASN A 126 9.71 -24.63 16.88
C ASN A 126 9.24 -24.76 18.38
N ASN A 127 9.10 -23.69 19.16
CA ASN A 127 8.73 -23.65 20.56
C ASN A 127 7.75 -22.50 20.81
N GLY A 128 6.50 -22.84 21.11
CA GLY A 128 5.45 -21.88 21.43
C GLY A 128 4.79 -21.24 20.20
N ASP A 129 3.63 -20.65 20.43
CA ASP A 129 2.83 -20.03 19.36
C ASP A 129 3.40 -18.66 18.99
N ALA A 130 3.41 -18.36 17.68
CA ALA A 130 3.86 -17.10 17.11
C ALA A 130 2.67 -16.26 16.62
N PHE A 131 2.71 -14.95 16.86
CA PHE A 131 1.58 -14.05 16.62
C PHE A 131 2.00 -12.75 15.92
N GLN A 132 1.11 -12.27 15.06
CA GLN A 132 1.13 -10.93 14.43
C GLN A 132 2.48 -10.56 13.78
N PRO A 133 3.03 -11.36 12.85
CA PRO A 133 4.27 -11.01 12.21
C PRO A 133 4.16 -9.67 11.46
N LYS A 134 5.23 -8.87 11.54
CA LYS A 134 5.46 -7.67 10.73
C LYS A 134 6.75 -7.86 9.95
N ILE A 135 6.82 -7.30 8.76
CA ILE A 135 7.97 -7.45 7.86
C ILE A 135 8.26 -6.13 7.15
N ALA A 136 9.53 -5.83 6.97
CA ALA A 136 10.00 -4.70 6.17
C ALA A 136 11.17 -5.13 5.29
N PHE A 137 11.34 -4.44 4.15
CA PHE A 137 12.32 -4.79 3.11
C PHE A 137 13.30 -3.63 2.88
N ASP A 138 14.53 -3.96 2.49
CA ASP A 138 15.45 -2.99 1.88
C ASP A 138 15.32 -3.00 0.35
N GLY A 139 15.92 -2.01 -0.34
CA GLY A 139 15.88 -1.95 -1.80
C GLY A 139 16.72 -3.01 -2.53
N ALA A 140 17.47 -3.85 -1.80
CA ALA A 140 18.11 -5.04 -2.36
C ALA A 140 17.20 -6.29 -2.25
N GLY A 141 16.01 -6.15 -1.66
CA GLY A 141 15.05 -7.22 -1.45
C GLY A 141 15.36 -8.12 -0.24
N ASN A 142 16.32 -7.75 0.61
CA ASN A 142 16.45 -8.40 1.91
C ASN A 142 15.28 -7.95 2.80
N ALA A 143 14.91 -8.78 3.76
CA ALA A 143 13.80 -8.49 4.64
C ALA A 143 14.15 -8.78 6.10
N ILE A 144 13.47 -8.10 7.01
CA ILE A 144 13.46 -8.45 8.44
C ILE A 144 12.01 -8.61 8.85
N ALA A 145 11.69 -9.78 9.41
CA ALA A 145 10.42 -10.05 10.04
C ALA A 145 10.56 -10.01 11.56
N VAL A 146 9.57 -9.43 12.23
CA VAL A 146 9.43 -9.43 13.70
C VAL A 146 8.08 -10.00 14.11
N TRP A 147 8.02 -10.80 15.17
CA TRP A 147 6.77 -11.38 15.67
C TRP A 147 6.84 -11.55 17.18
N ARG A 148 5.67 -11.79 17.79
CA ARG A 148 5.57 -12.17 19.20
C ARG A 148 5.56 -13.67 19.31
N GLN A 149 6.31 -14.23 20.26
CA GLN A 149 6.37 -15.66 20.47
C GLN A 149 6.25 -16.04 21.94
N GLN A 150 5.42 -17.04 22.22
CA GLN A 150 5.20 -17.55 23.58
C GLN A 150 6.27 -18.58 23.95
N THR A 151 7.47 -18.12 24.28
CA THR A 151 8.58 -19.02 24.66
C THR A 151 8.66 -19.28 26.16
N ASN A 152 7.95 -18.49 26.97
CA ASN A 152 7.83 -18.66 28.42
C ASN A 152 6.40 -18.27 28.89
N SER A 153 6.23 -17.82 30.15
CA SER A 153 4.94 -17.30 30.63
C SER A 153 4.47 -16.05 29.88
N ASP A 154 5.41 -15.34 29.28
CA ASP A 154 5.23 -14.09 28.56
C ASP A 154 5.43 -14.29 27.05
N LEU A 155 4.86 -13.36 26.27
CA LEU A 155 5.12 -13.19 24.85
C LEU A 155 6.34 -12.30 24.66
N ASN A 156 7.29 -12.73 23.82
CA ASN A 156 8.57 -12.04 23.63
C ASN A 156 8.73 -11.65 22.16
N ILE A 157 9.47 -10.59 21.85
CA ILE A 157 9.74 -10.17 20.46
C ILE A 157 10.94 -10.91 19.87
N TYR A 158 10.68 -11.63 18.77
CA TYR A 158 11.69 -12.28 17.95
C TYR A 158 11.81 -11.62 16.59
N ALA A 159 12.99 -11.74 15.99
CA ALA A 159 13.26 -11.34 14.62
C ALA A 159 13.92 -12.47 13.83
N ASN A 160 13.71 -12.48 12.51
CA ASN A 160 14.53 -13.24 11.57
C ASN A 160 14.72 -12.40 10.31
N ARG A 161 15.77 -12.72 9.57
CA ARG A 161 16.22 -11.97 8.40
C ARG A 161 16.23 -12.86 7.17
N TYR A 162 15.71 -12.33 6.09
CA TYR A 162 15.75 -12.95 4.77
C TYR A 162 16.87 -12.31 3.95
N SER A 163 17.73 -13.13 3.36
CA SER A 163 18.69 -12.64 2.38
C SER A 163 18.22 -12.95 0.96
N ALA A 164 18.04 -11.90 0.15
CA ALA A 164 17.67 -12.04 -1.26
C ALA A 164 18.72 -12.82 -2.04
N SER A 165 20.00 -12.61 -1.73
CA SER A 165 21.13 -13.23 -2.43
C SER A 165 21.20 -14.75 -2.26
N THR A 166 20.79 -15.27 -1.10
CA THR A 166 20.77 -16.71 -0.81
C THR A 166 19.36 -17.31 -0.90
N GLY A 167 18.34 -16.45 -1.03
CA GLY A 167 16.95 -16.85 -1.07
C GLY A 167 16.47 -17.57 0.21
N SER A 168 17.05 -17.26 1.37
CA SER A 168 16.81 -18.00 2.61
C SER A 168 16.65 -17.10 3.82
N TRP A 169 15.84 -17.55 4.77
CA TRP A 169 15.77 -16.99 6.12
C TRP A 169 16.96 -17.45 6.96
N GLY A 170 17.38 -16.61 7.89
CA GLY A 170 18.40 -16.92 8.90
C GLY A 170 17.82 -17.70 10.08
N THR A 171 18.44 -17.51 11.24
CA THR A 171 17.97 -18.05 12.51
C THR A 171 17.23 -16.96 13.28
N ALA A 172 16.07 -17.33 13.84
CA ALA A 172 15.32 -16.42 14.69
C ALA A 172 16.09 -16.06 15.96
N GLU A 173 16.08 -14.78 16.32
CA GLU A 173 16.78 -14.22 17.47
C GLU A 173 15.83 -13.40 18.34
N LEU A 174 16.02 -13.46 19.66
CA LEU A 174 15.29 -12.64 20.63
C LEU A 174 15.89 -11.23 20.63
N ILE A 175 15.06 -10.20 20.45
CA ILE A 175 15.54 -8.81 20.30
C ILE A 175 15.20 -7.90 21.49
N GLU A 176 14.49 -8.42 22.48
CA GLU A 176 14.22 -7.78 23.76
C GLU A 176 15.09 -8.37 24.88
N SER A 177 15.26 -7.63 25.96
CA SER A 177 15.95 -8.09 27.17
C SER A 177 15.16 -7.89 28.47
N SER A 178 14.11 -7.08 28.42
CA SER A 178 13.25 -6.74 29.54
C SER A 178 12.31 -7.89 29.89
N ALA A 179 11.98 -8.01 31.17
CA ALA A 179 10.98 -8.98 31.61
C ALA A 179 9.55 -8.54 31.23
N GLY A 180 8.61 -9.46 31.25
CA GLY A 180 7.19 -9.20 31.01
C GLY A 180 6.76 -9.42 29.55
N ALA A 181 5.47 -9.26 29.29
CA ALA A 181 4.90 -9.48 27.97
C ALA A 181 5.14 -8.27 27.05
N ALA A 182 5.50 -8.57 25.79
CA ALA A 182 5.60 -7.62 24.71
C ALA A 182 4.37 -7.65 23.79
N VAL A 183 3.93 -6.49 23.32
CA VAL A 183 2.76 -6.31 22.45
C VAL A 183 2.99 -5.21 21.40
N GLY A 184 2.23 -5.25 20.29
CA GLY A 184 2.14 -4.13 19.35
C GLY A 184 3.41 -3.82 18.56
N GLN A 185 4.24 -4.83 18.28
CA GLN A 185 5.52 -4.64 17.61
C GLN A 185 5.38 -4.16 16.16
N GLN A 186 6.29 -3.28 15.74
CA GLN A 186 6.44 -2.80 14.36
C GLN A 186 7.93 -2.78 13.98
N ILE A 187 8.21 -2.70 12.68
CA ILE A 187 9.57 -2.59 12.15
C ILE A 187 9.60 -1.70 10.90
N ALA A 188 10.67 -0.92 10.77
CA ALA A 188 11.01 -0.20 9.55
C ALA A 188 12.46 -0.49 9.15
N VAL A 189 12.74 -0.56 7.85
CA VAL A 189 14.05 -0.87 7.27
C VAL A 189 14.43 0.23 6.26
N ASP A 190 15.65 0.75 6.34
CA ASP A 190 16.18 1.70 5.36
C ASP A 190 16.73 0.97 4.12
N ASN A 191 17.04 1.74 3.07
CA ASN A 191 17.56 1.17 1.82
C ASN A 191 18.95 0.51 1.96
N ALA A 192 19.69 0.79 3.03
CA ALA A 192 20.96 0.14 3.35
C ALA A 192 20.80 -1.14 4.19
N GLY A 193 19.57 -1.47 4.58
CA GLY A 193 19.23 -2.64 5.38
C GLY A 193 19.36 -2.43 6.88
N ASN A 194 19.58 -1.21 7.38
CA ASN A 194 19.46 -0.93 8.82
C ASN A 194 17.99 -0.91 9.19
N ALA A 195 17.66 -1.37 10.39
CA ALA A 195 16.28 -1.45 10.82
C ALA A 195 16.10 -1.00 12.25
N ILE A 196 14.87 -0.62 12.57
CA ILE A 196 14.45 -0.33 13.94
C ILE A 196 13.15 -1.06 14.18
N ALA A 197 13.14 -1.92 15.20
CA ALA A 197 11.93 -2.50 15.74
C ALA A 197 11.48 -1.68 16.95
N VAL A 198 10.17 -1.49 17.10
CA VAL A 198 9.54 -0.86 18.27
C VAL A 198 8.43 -1.75 18.81
N TRP A 199 8.20 -1.75 20.13
CA TRP A 199 7.13 -2.52 20.77
C TRP A 199 6.76 -1.93 22.14
N SER A 200 5.63 -2.37 22.68
CA SER A 200 5.21 -2.08 24.04
C SER A 200 5.59 -3.23 24.98
N GLN A 201 6.36 -2.97 26.03
CA GLN A 201 6.86 -3.95 26.99
C GLN A 201 6.26 -3.72 28.39
N TYR A 202 5.73 -4.75 29.02
CA TYR A 202 5.22 -4.68 30.39
C TYR A 202 6.33 -4.73 31.43
N ASP A 203 6.48 -3.70 32.26
CA ASP A 203 7.55 -3.61 33.28
C ASP A 203 7.17 -4.17 34.68
N GLY A 204 5.98 -4.74 34.81
CA GLY A 204 5.41 -5.17 36.09
C GLY A 204 4.34 -4.22 36.66
N ALA A 205 4.23 -3.00 36.11
CA ALA A 205 3.21 -2.03 36.46
C ALA A 205 2.47 -1.49 35.22
N ASN A 206 3.21 -1.09 34.17
CA ASN A 206 2.67 -0.50 32.94
C ASN A 206 3.38 -1.04 31.70
N TYR A 207 2.77 -0.83 30.54
CA TYR A 207 3.44 -0.97 29.25
C TYR A 207 4.23 0.30 28.89
N ASN A 208 5.46 0.14 28.39
CA ASN A 208 6.34 1.22 27.95
C ASN A 208 6.88 0.95 26.54
N ILE A 209 7.38 1.98 25.82
CA ILE A 209 7.79 1.83 24.42
C ILE A 209 9.29 1.60 24.33
N TYR A 210 9.66 0.41 23.86
CA TYR A 210 11.05 0.07 23.61
C TYR A 210 11.35 0.07 22.12
N ALA A 211 12.60 0.36 21.79
CA ALA A 211 13.15 0.22 20.46
C ALA A 211 14.46 -0.57 20.49
N ASN A 212 14.73 -1.37 19.48
CA ASN A 212 16.05 -1.94 19.22
C ASN A 212 16.43 -1.72 17.75
N ARG A 213 17.72 -1.50 17.49
CA ARG A 213 18.26 -1.22 16.17
C ARG A 213 19.04 -2.41 15.65
N TYR A 214 18.72 -2.80 14.43
CA TYR A 214 19.53 -3.69 13.63
C TYR A 214 20.51 -2.89 12.74
N THR A 215 21.80 -3.20 12.84
CA THR A 215 22.85 -2.54 12.05
C THR A 215 23.34 -3.45 10.94
N ALA A 216 23.07 -3.08 9.69
CA ALA A 216 23.36 -3.93 8.52
C ALA A 216 24.84 -4.29 8.39
N SER A 217 25.72 -3.31 8.65
CA SER A 217 27.18 -3.48 8.51
C SER A 217 27.79 -4.44 9.52
N THR A 218 27.17 -4.62 10.69
CA THR A 218 27.66 -5.54 11.73
C THR A 218 26.91 -6.86 11.74
N GLY A 219 25.71 -6.89 11.18
CA GLY A 219 24.89 -8.10 11.15
C GLY A 219 24.07 -8.34 12.40
N ASN A 220 23.97 -7.36 13.33
CA ASN A 220 23.47 -7.59 14.69
C ASN A 220 22.44 -6.54 15.14
N TRP A 221 21.57 -6.95 16.05
CA TRP A 221 20.80 -6.04 16.90
C TRP A 221 21.67 -5.41 17.99
N GLY A 222 21.27 -4.21 18.41
CA GLY A 222 21.83 -3.49 19.54
C GLY A 222 21.20 -3.92 20.86
N THR A 223 21.25 -2.99 21.82
CA THR A 223 20.52 -3.09 23.09
C THR A 223 19.19 -2.35 22.95
N GLU A 224 18.13 -2.87 23.57
CA GLU A 224 16.85 -2.15 23.59
C GLU A 224 16.96 -0.85 24.40
N GLU A 225 16.24 0.17 23.98
CA GLU A 225 16.20 1.50 24.58
C GLU A 225 14.76 1.90 24.85
N LEU A 226 14.52 2.48 26.03
CA LEU A 226 13.25 3.10 26.39
C LEU A 226 13.14 4.45 25.65
N ILE A 227 12.12 4.65 24.82
CA ILE A 227 12.04 5.82 23.92
C ILE A 227 10.94 6.82 24.27
N GLU A 228 10.01 6.43 25.15
CA GLU A 228 9.01 7.31 25.73
C GLU A 228 9.54 8.02 26.97
N SER A 229 8.78 9.00 27.47
CA SER A 229 9.13 9.69 28.71
C SER A 229 7.88 10.21 29.42
N ASN A 230 7.97 10.34 30.75
CA ASN A 230 6.91 10.88 31.60
C ASN A 230 5.56 10.15 31.50
N SER A 231 5.57 8.85 31.18
CA SER A 231 4.34 8.06 31.16
C SER A 231 3.83 7.81 32.57
N VAL A 232 2.51 7.95 32.75
CA VAL A 232 1.80 7.75 34.02
C VAL A 232 0.87 6.52 33.99
N ALA A 233 0.76 5.86 32.83
CA ALA A 233 -0.08 4.69 32.60
C ALA A 233 0.51 3.81 31.48
N ASN A 234 -0.30 2.92 30.90
CA ASN A 234 0.13 2.12 29.76
C ASN A 234 0.42 3.00 28.54
N THR A 235 1.51 2.69 27.85
CA THR A 235 1.94 3.31 26.60
C THR A 235 1.93 2.24 25.52
N LEU A 236 1.11 2.45 24.49
CA LEU A 236 0.69 1.38 23.58
C LEU A 236 0.71 1.81 22.11
N SER A 237 0.57 0.81 21.24
CA SER A 237 0.35 0.98 19.80
C SER A 237 1.43 1.79 19.08
N PRO A 238 2.73 1.47 19.27
CA PRO A 238 3.78 2.21 18.57
C PRO A 238 3.71 1.94 17.07
N GLN A 239 4.04 2.94 16.27
CA GLN A 239 4.34 2.86 14.85
C GLN A 239 5.70 3.48 14.58
N ILE A 240 6.36 3.09 13.49
CA ILE A 240 7.66 3.63 13.14
C ILE A 240 7.81 3.72 11.62
N ALA A 241 8.47 4.78 11.17
CA ALA A 241 8.96 4.91 9.80
C ALA A 241 10.43 5.35 9.81
N ILE A 242 11.16 5.02 8.74
CA ILE A 242 12.58 5.33 8.58
C ILE A 242 12.82 5.97 7.20
N ASP A 243 13.64 7.01 7.15
CA ASP A 243 14.05 7.66 5.90
C ASP A 243 15.26 6.94 5.27
N SER A 244 15.58 7.29 4.03
CA SER A 244 16.72 6.70 3.30
C SER A 244 18.10 7.01 3.91
N ASN A 245 18.18 7.97 4.84
CA ASN A 245 19.39 8.31 5.58
C ASN A 245 19.49 7.57 6.93
N GLY A 246 18.50 6.72 7.25
CA GLY A 246 18.43 5.96 8.50
C GLY A 246 17.87 6.74 9.69
N ASN A 247 17.39 7.99 9.50
CA ASN A 247 16.64 8.68 10.55
C ASN A 247 15.26 8.05 10.68
N ALA A 248 14.71 8.01 11.88
CA ALA A 248 13.39 7.45 12.10
C ALA A 248 12.57 8.30 13.05
N ILE A 249 11.26 8.16 12.95
CA ILE A 249 10.32 8.69 13.91
C ILE A 249 9.42 7.54 14.34
N ALA A 250 9.33 7.34 15.65
CA ALA A 250 8.32 6.50 16.27
C ALA A 250 7.19 7.38 16.80
N VAL A 251 5.95 6.93 16.62
CA VAL A 251 4.74 7.56 17.18
C VAL A 251 3.97 6.54 18.00
N TRP A 252 3.31 6.94 19.08
CA TRP A 252 2.57 6.02 19.95
C TRP A 252 1.47 6.73 20.73
N GLN A 253 0.60 5.92 21.36
CA GLN A 253 -0.43 6.36 22.29
C GLN A 253 0.12 6.35 23.71
N GLN A 254 0.00 7.47 24.39
CA GLN A 254 0.42 7.62 25.78
C GLN A 254 -0.61 8.44 26.55
N SER A 255 -1.02 7.94 27.71
CA SER A 255 -1.91 8.69 28.59
C SER A 255 -1.21 9.92 29.18
N ASP A 256 -1.89 11.05 29.12
CA ASP A 256 -1.48 12.30 29.78
C ASP A 256 -2.06 12.42 31.22
N GLY A 257 -2.76 11.38 31.69
CA GLY A 257 -3.47 11.33 32.96
C GLY A 257 -4.97 11.62 32.87
N ILE A 258 -5.48 12.03 31.70
CA ILE A 258 -6.91 12.23 31.42
C ILE A 258 -7.34 11.38 30.23
N ASP A 259 -6.66 11.56 29.10
CA ASP A 259 -6.96 10.91 27.81
C ASP A 259 -5.68 10.28 27.24
N GLU A 260 -5.80 9.42 26.23
CA GLU A 260 -4.66 9.03 25.40
C GLU A 260 -4.30 10.16 24.44
N SER A 261 -3.01 10.42 24.31
CA SER A 261 -2.42 11.43 23.46
C SER A 261 -1.41 10.81 22.50
N ILE A 262 -1.16 11.46 21.37
CA ILE A 262 -0.14 11.00 20.42
C ILE A 262 1.19 11.69 20.70
N TYR A 263 2.19 10.87 21.02
CA TYR A 263 3.58 11.29 21.21
C TYR A 263 4.46 10.78 20.08
N ALA A 264 5.55 11.49 19.84
CA ALA A 264 6.60 11.08 18.91
C ALA A 264 7.99 11.21 19.54
N ASN A 265 8.92 10.37 19.12
CA ASN A 265 10.35 10.60 19.34
C ASN A 265 11.10 10.30 18.04
N ARG A 266 12.22 11.00 17.84
CA ARG A 266 13.02 10.94 16.64
C ARG A 266 14.36 10.30 16.93
N TYR A 267 14.71 9.28 16.14
CA TYR A 267 16.06 8.77 16.06
C TYR A 267 16.86 9.52 14.99
N THR A 268 18.07 9.93 15.34
CA THR A 268 18.99 10.62 14.43
C THR A 268 20.21 9.76 14.14
N ALA A 269 20.34 9.32 12.88
CA ALA A 269 21.38 8.38 12.47
C ALA A 269 22.80 8.93 12.64
N SER A 270 23.00 10.23 12.41
CA SER A 270 24.32 10.85 12.54
C SER A 270 24.85 10.92 13.97
N THR A 271 23.98 10.83 14.97
CA THR A 271 24.34 10.85 16.40
C THR A 271 24.10 9.53 17.11
N ASP A 272 23.53 8.55 16.41
CA ASP A 272 23.12 7.25 16.92
C ASP A 272 22.32 7.35 18.22
N SER A 273 21.28 8.19 18.23
CA SER A 273 20.52 8.48 19.44
C SER A 273 19.07 8.86 19.17
N TRP A 274 18.18 8.45 20.07
CA TRP A 274 16.85 9.04 20.19
C TRP A 274 16.91 10.43 20.84
N GLY A 275 15.93 11.26 20.49
CA GLY A 275 15.68 12.55 21.11
C GLY A 275 14.84 12.42 22.38
N THR A 276 14.06 13.47 22.66
CA THR A 276 13.07 13.48 23.74
C THR A 276 11.68 13.32 23.14
N ALA A 277 10.82 12.53 23.78
CA ALA A 277 9.44 12.39 23.35
C ALA A 277 8.68 13.72 23.44
N GLU A 278 7.92 14.04 22.41
CA GLU A 278 7.14 15.26 22.29
C GLU A 278 5.69 14.96 21.90
N LEU A 279 4.76 15.75 22.43
CA LEU A 279 3.34 15.67 22.11
C LEU A 279 3.12 16.30 20.72
N ILE A 280 2.47 15.57 19.80
CA ILE A 280 2.29 16.02 18.41
C ILE A 280 0.84 16.36 18.05
N GLU A 281 -0.11 16.03 18.92
CA GLU A 281 -1.48 16.52 18.82
C GLU A 281 -1.56 17.99 19.27
N SER A 282 -2.66 18.67 18.93
CA SER A 282 -2.90 20.03 19.40
C SER A 282 -4.20 20.15 20.19
N GLY A 283 -4.07 20.63 21.43
CA GLY A 283 -5.20 21.15 22.21
C GLY A 283 -5.79 20.17 23.22
N ASN A 284 -5.33 18.91 23.26
CA ASN A 284 -5.87 17.87 24.14
C ASN A 284 -7.41 17.84 24.12
N ASN A 285 -7.96 17.91 22.90
CA ASN A 285 -9.40 18.07 22.69
C ASN A 285 -10.20 16.78 22.91
N GLY A 286 -9.54 15.71 23.34
CA GLY A 286 -10.08 14.39 23.61
C GLY A 286 -9.13 13.28 23.17
N GLN A 287 -9.53 12.05 23.49
CA GLN A 287 -8.85 10.79 23.17
C GLN A 287 -8.28 10.76 21.74
N ALA A 288 -6.96 10.57 21.62
CA ALA A 288 -6.24 10.41 20.36
C ALA A 288 -5.62 9.00 20.24
N VAL A 289 -5.96 8.28 19.18
CA VAL A 289 -5.61 6.86 18.98
C VAL A 289 -5.34 6.52 17.51
N GLU A 290 -4.89 5.28 17.27
CA GLU A 290 -4.73 4.71 15.92
C GLU A 290 -3.78 5.52 15.03
N SER A 291 -2.67 6.00 15.61
CA SER A 291 -1.67 6.77 14.86
C SER A 291 -0.99 5.94 13.77
N GLN A 292 -0.57 6.60 12.69
CA GLN A 292 0.29 6.10 11.61
C GLN A 292 1.31 7.17 11.20
N ILE A 293 2.40 6.78 10.55
CA ILE A 293 3.44 7.71 10.10
C ILE A 293 4.15 7.21 8.83
N ALA A 294 4.51 8.13 7.94
CA ALA A 294 5.32 7.84 6.74
C ALA A 294 6.31 8.98 6.42
N PHE A 295 7.43 8.66 5.77
CA PHE A 295 8.49 9.59 5.37
C PHE A 295 8.56 9.80 3.85
N ASP A 296 8.79 11.04 3.42
CA ASP A 296 9.23 11.33 2.06
C ASP A 296 10.76 11.16 1.88
N SER A 297 11.22 11.23 0.63
CA SER A 297 12.65 11.09 0.30
C SER A 297 13.52 12.24 0.82
N ALA A 298 12.92 13.38 1.20
CA ALA A 298 13.60 14.53 1.77
C ALA A 298 13.73 14.45 3.31
N GLY A 299 13.19 13.40 3.94
CA GLY A 299 13.20 13.21 5.39
C GLY A 299 12.13 14.03 6.12
N ASN A 300 11.12 14.55 5.41
CA ASN A 300 9.89 15.03 6.04
C ASN A 300 8.99 13.83 6.33
N ALA A 301 8.15 13.96 7.36
CA ALA A 301 7.18 12.92 7.69
C ALA A 301 5.79 13.52 7.91
N ILE A 302 4.77 12.69 7.73
CA ILE A 302 3.40 13.02 8.11
C ILE A 302 2.92 11.94 9.06
N ALA A 303 2.48 12.35 10.24
CA ALA A 303 1.75 11.50 11.18
C ALA A 303 0.26 11.79 11.05
N VAL A 304 -0.57 10.74 11.15
CA VAL A 304 -2.03 10.83 11.16
C VAL A 304 -2.59 10.01 12.31
N TRP A 305 -3.75 10.39 12.85
CA TRP A 305 -4.41 9.68 13.95
C TRP A 305 -5.90 9.99 13.99
N SER A 306 -6.67 9.16 14.70
CA SER A 306 -8.07 9.45 15.05
C SER A 306 -8.11 10.19 16.38
N GLN A 307 -8.85 11.29 16.47
CA GLN A 307 -8.99 12.08 17.71
C GLN A 307 -10.44 12.48 17.95
N SER A 308 -10.89 12.33 19.20
CA SER A 308 -12.21 12.82 19.61
C SER A 308 -12.21 14.32 19.85
N ASP A 309 -13.27 15.01 19.41
CA ASP A 309 -13.45 16.47 19.54
C ASP A 309 -14.68 16.87 20.38
N GLY A 310 -15.11 15.99 21.30
CA GLY A 310 -16.23 16.25 22.21
C GLY A 310 -17.56 15.62 21.81
N GLY A 311 -17.57 14.74 20.81
CA GLY A 311 -18.72 13.89 20.47
C GLY A 311 -18.50 12.92 19.33
N LEU A 312 -17.59 13.24 18.41
CA LEU A 312 -17.20 12.39 17.29
C LEU A 312 -15.69 12.15 17.32
N SER A 313 -15.24 11.12 16.62
CA SER A 313 -13.83 10.93 16.25
C SER A 313 -13.59 11.45 14.85
N ASN A 314 -12.50 12.18 14.64
CA ASN A 314 -12.08 12.69 13.33
C ASN A 314 -10.63 12.32 13.02
N ILE A 315 -10.20 12.41 11.76
CA ILE A 315 -8.79 12.22 11.39
C ILE A 315 -8.04 13.54 11.43
N TYR A 316 -6.92 13.55 12.16
CA TYR A 316 -5.97 14.65 12.22
C TYR A 316 -4.63 14.24 11.62
N SER A 317 -3.88 15.23 11.18
CA SER A 317 -2.51 15.08 10.69
C SER A 317 -1.58 16.10 11.33
N ASN A 318 -0.29 15.78 11.47
CA ASN A 318 0.75 16.77 11.71
C ASN A 318 1.98 16.43 10.85
N ARG A 319 2.64 17.46 10.34
CA ARG A 319 3.78 17.34 9.44
C ARG A 319 5.08 17.64 10.19
N TYR A 320 6.00 16.70 10.15
CA TYR A 320 7.39 16.91 10.54
C TYR A 320 8.18 17.43 9.34
N THR A 321 8.80 18.59 9.48
CA THR A 321 9.70 19.16 8.47
C THR A 321 11.15 18.97 8.91
N ALA A 322 11.97 18.35 8.06
CA ALA A 322 13.36 18.10 8.36
C ALA A 322 14.11 19.40 8.72
N GLY A 323 14.70 19.45 9.91
CA GLY A 323 15.42 20.61 10.43
C GLY A 323 14.54 21.73 11.04
N ALA A 324 13.22 21.65 10.92
CA ALA A 324 12.29 22.60 11.55
C ALA A 324 11.44 21.97 12.67
N GLY A 325 11.19 20.65 12.63
CA GLY A 325 10.38 19.95 13.62
C GLY A 325 8.92 19.78 13.19
N TRP A 326 8.05 19.43 14.14
CA TRP A 326 6.61 19.33 13.91
C TRP A 326 5.94 20.69 13.70
N GLY A 327 4.92 20.69 12.85
CA GLY A 327 4.00 21.79 12.67
C GLY A 327 2.88 21.80 13.70
N THR A 328 1.75 22.36 13.29
CA THR A 328 0.49 22.32 14.05
C THR A 328 -0.39 21.22 13.49
N ALA A 329 -1.10 20.50 14.35
CA ALA A 329 -2.03 19.48 13.88
C ALA A 329 -3.21 20.10 13.12
N GLU A 330 -3.63 19.46 12.05
CA GLU A 330 -4.69 19.89 11.14
C GLU A 330 -5.74 18.78 11.01
N LEU A 331 -7.02 19.15 11.08
CA LEU A 331 -8.17 18.29 10.82
C LEU A 331 -8.28 18.03 9.31
N ILE A 332 -8.27 16.75 8.90
CA ILE A 332 -8.32 16.37 7.47
C ILE A 332 -9.62 15.64 7.09
N ALA A 333 -10.30 15.01 8.04
CA ALA A 333 -11.67 14.54 7.86
C ALA A 333 -12.62 15.72 8.06
N THR A 334 -12.90 16.45 6.97
CA THR A 334 -13.71 17.68 7.00
C THR A 334 -15.17 17.45 6.59
N GLY A 335 -15.56 16.19 6.37
CA GLY A 335 -16.90 15.77 6.01
C GLY A 335 -17.96 16.03 7.08
N ASP A 336 -19.17 15.51 6.84
CA ASP A 336 -20.28 15.63 7.77
C ASP A 336 -20.06 14.80 9.05
N ALA A 337 -20.98 14.90 10.02
CA ALA A 337 -20.92 14.46 11.41
C ALA A 337 -20.76 12.93 11.66
N ASP A 338 -19.75 12.33 11.07
CA ASP A 338 -19.46 10.89 11.05
C ASP A 338 -18.25 10.58 11.94
N ASN A 339 -18.11 9.32 12.37
CA ASN A 339 -16.94 8.91 13.17
C ASN A 339 -15.85 8.36 12.25
N ALA A 340 -14.76 9.10 12.12
CA ALA A 340 -13.61 8.74 11.32
C ALA A 340 -12.55 8.01 12.18
N THR A 341 -12.16 6.81 11.73
CA THR A 341 -11.28 5.89 12.44
C THR A 341 -10.38 5.12 11.47
N ARG A 342 -9.39 4.41 12.00
CA ARG A 342 -8.44 3.56 11.27
C ARG A 342 -7.74 4.27 10.11
N PRO A 343 -7.13 5.44 10.34
CA PRO A 343 -6.40 6.12 9.29
C PRO A 343 -5.19 5.27 8.89
N GLN A 344 -4.85 5.28 7.60
CA GLN A 344 -3.60 4.78 7.04
C GLN A 344 -3.01 5.82 6.12
N ILE A 345 -1.68 5.91 6.04
CA ILE A 345 -0.99 6.89 5.21
C ILE A 345 0.11 6.23 4.39
N ALA A 346 0.23 6.67 3.15
CA ALA A 346 1.40 6.44 2.32
C ALA A 346 1.86 7.80 1.75
N ILE A 347 3.16 7.94 1.51
CA ILE A 347 3.78 9.14 0.96
C ILE A 347 4.72 8.73 -0.17
N GLY A 348 4.57 9.38 -1.32
CA GLY A 348 5.47 9.19 -2.45
C GLY A 348 6.80 9.91 -2.24
N SER A 349 7.81 9.55 -3.02
CA SER A 349 9.14 10.17 -2.94
C SER A 349 9.13 11.68 -3.20
N ASN A 350 8.15 12.19 -3.96
CA ASN A 350 7.93 13.61 -4.21
C ASN A 350 7.28 14.39 -3.04
N GLY A 351 6.93 13.71 -1.94
CA GLY A 351 6.31 14.28 -0.75
C GLY A 351 4.79 14.40 -0.81
N ASN A 352 4.14 14.06 -1.92
CA ASN A 352 2.68 13.93 -1.96
C ASN A 352 2.25 12.69 -1.17
N ALA A 353 1.16 12.80 -0.42
CA ALA A 353 0.66 11.70 0.40
C ALA A 353 -0.82 11.44 0.15
N ILE A 354 -1.24 10.21 0.43
CA ILE A 354 -2.65 9.81 0.47
C ILE A 354 -2.91 9.23 1.85
N VAL A 355 -3.97 9.71 2.49
CA VAL A 355 -4.51 9.14 3.71
C VAL A 355 -5.85 8.52 3.38
N VAL A 356 -6.09 7.31 3.89
CA VAL A 356 -7.38 6.63 3.80
C VAL A 356 -7.90 6.31 5.20
N TRP A 357 -9.21 6.31 5.40
CA TRP A 357 -9.82 5.99 6.69
C TRP A 357 -11.23 5.42 6.53
N SER A 358 -11.79 4.91 7.63
CA SER A 358 -13.17 4.45 7.71
C SER A 358 -14.04 5.49 8.40
N GLU A 359 -15.17 5.85 7.79
CA GLU A 359 -16.16 6.74 8.40
C GLU A 359 -17.49 6.03 8.65
N LEU A 360 -17.97 6.11 9.89
CA LEU A 360 -19.30 5.64 10.27
C LEU A 360 -20.29 6.80 10.20
N SER A 361 -21.25 6.69 9.27
CA SER A 361 -22.36 7.65 9.12
C SER A 361 -23.04 8.01 10.44
N ALA A 362 -23.49 9.25 10.60
CA ALA A 362 -24.09 9.79 11.83
C ALA A 362 -25.30 9.00 12.36
N LEU A 363 -25.99 8.26 11.48
CA LEU A 363 -27.11 7.38 11.83
C LEU A 363 -26.69 5.93 12.11
N GLY A 364 -25.39 5.64 12.08
CA GLY A 364 -24.81 4.30 12.23
C GLY A 364 -25.17 3.35 11.09
N ALA A 365 -25.61 3.88 9.94
CA ALA A 365 -26.23 3.10 8.88
C ALA A 365 -25.22 2.41 7.96
N LYS A 366 -24.06 3.05 7.73
CA LYS A 366 -23.00 2.59 6.84
C LYS A 366 -21.62 3.00 7.38
N VAL A 367 -20.62 2.15 7.10
CA VAL A 367 -19.20 2.50 7.21
C VAL A 367 -18.65 2.53 5.78
N SER A 368 -18.03 3.65 5.40
CA SER A 368 -17.45 3.85 4.07
C SER A 368 -15.96 4.16 4.16
N ILE A 369 -15.25 3.97 3.06
CA ILE A 369 -13.82 4.32 2.96
C ILE A 369 -13.67 5.66 2.26
N TYR A 370 -12.97 6.57 2.92
CA TYR A 370 -12.66 7.89 2.42
C TYR A 370 -11.16 8.08 2.27
N ALA A 371 -10.80 9.06 1.45
CA ALA A 371 -9.43 9.48 1.26
C ALA A 371 -9.28 11.00 1.25
N SER A 372 -8.11 11.48 1.63
CA SER A 372 -7.65 12.85 1.34
C SER A 372 -6.19 12.83 0.95
N ARG A 373 -5.80 13.84 0.18
CA ARG A 373 -4.50 13.91 -0.48
C ARG A 373 -3.73 15.14 -0.03
N TYR A 374 -2.50 14.94 0.43
CA TYR A 374 -1.58 16.02 0.69
C TYR A 374 -0.78 16.33 -0.58
N THR A 375 -0.74 17.61 -0.95
CA THR A 375 0.04 18.10 -2.10
C THR A 375 1.24 18.90 -1.61
N ALA A 376 2.45 18.36 -1.74
CA ALA A 376 3.66 18.98 -1.22
C ALA A 376 3.97 20.34 -1.85
N SER A 377 3.63 20.52 -3.13
CA SER A 377 3.89 21.79 -3.85
C SER A 377 3.04 22.97 -3.35
N THR A 378 1.91 22.70 -2.71
CA THR A 378 1.01 23.71 -2.15
C THR A 378 0.94 23.68 -0.63
N ASP A 379 1.60 22.71 0.00
CA ASP A 379 1.59 22.46 1.45
C ASP A 379 0.16 22.42 2.02
N SER A 380 -0.70 21.61 1.39
CA SER A 380 -2.13 21.59 1.72
C SER A 380 -2.77 20.23 1.49
N TRP A 381 -3.76 19.89 2.33
CA TRP A 381 -4.69 18.80 2.09
C TRP A 381 -5.76 19.17 1.07
N GLY A 382 -6.17 18.17 0.28
CA GLY A 382 -7.37 18.23 -0.56
C GLY A 382 -8.64 18.04 0.26
N THR A 383 -9.78 18.13 -0.43
CA THR A 383 -11.05 17.73 0.15
C THR A 383 -11.12 16.23 0.30
N GLU A 384 -11.96 15.79 1.22
CA GLU A 384 -12.32 14.39 1.39
C GLU A 384 -13.05 13.81 0.16
N GLU A 385 -12.70 12.58 -0.21
CA GLU A 385 -13.21 11.85 -1.37
C GLU A 385 -13.66 10.44 -0.94
N LEU A 386 -14.91 10.07 -1.24
CA LEU A 386 -15.41 8.70 -1.07
C LEU A 386 -14.77 7.80 -2.13
N ILE A 387 -14.12 6.70 -1.72
CA ILE A 387 -13.40 5.80 -2.64
C ILE A 387 -14.05 4.41 -2.78
N GLU A 388 -14.97 4.08 -1.86
CA GLU A 388 -15.85 2.91 -1.91
C GLU A 388 -17.15 3.31 -2.62
N ASN A 389 -17.47 2.66 -3.74
CA ASN A 389 -18.62 3.03 -4.57
C ASN A 389 -19.77 2.01 -4.51
N SER A 390 -19.48 0.80 -3.99
CA SER A 390 -20.48 -0.19 -3.63
C SER A 390 -21.38 0.32 -2.50
N ASP A 391 -22.60 -0.21 -2.40
CA ASP A 391 -23.48 0.00 -1.24
C ASP A 391 -23.72 -1.30 -0.45
N ASP A 392 -22.93 -2.34 -0.76
CA ASP A 392 -23.05 -3.64 -0.12
C ASP A 392 -22.33 -3.62 1.23
N GLY A 393 -23.07 -3.37 2.30
CA GLY A 393 -22.55 -3.53 3.67
C GLY A 393 -21.55 -2.46 4.12
N HIS A 394 -20.79 -2.81 5.17
CA HIS A 394 -19.84 -1.91 5.85
C HIS A 394 -18.41 -2.17 5.38
N ALA A 395 -17.78 -1.19 4.75
CA ALA A 395 -16.36 -1.28 4.40
C ALA A 395 -15.47 -1.02 5.62
N SER A 396 -14.33 -1.72 5.74
CA SER A 396 -13.44 -1.57 6.89
C SER A 396 -12.00 -2.01 6.63
N ASP A 397 -11.12 -1.67 7.58
CA ASP A 397 -9.68 -1.93 7.57
C ASP A 397 -9.01 -1.50 6.26
N PRO A 398 -9.13 -0.21 5.88
CA PRO A 398 -8.48 0.27 4.67
C PRO A 398 -6.97 0.20 4.85
N GLN A 399 -6.23 -0.01 3.76
CA GLN A 399 -4.78 0.12 3.64
C GLN A 399 -4.45 0.88 2.36
N ILE A 400 -3.29 1.53 2.31
CA ILE A 400 -2.85 2.32 1.16
C ILE A 400 -1.36 2.12 0.92
N ALA A 401 -0.98 2.01 -0.36
CA ALA A 401 0.40 2.09 -0.80
C ALA A 401 0.51 3.08 -1.97
N ILE A 402 1.67 3.73 -2.12
CA ILE A 402 1.96 4.70 -3.19
C ILE A 402 3.31 4.37 -3.82
N ASP A 403 3.38 4.40 -5.15
CA ASP A 403 4.65 4.28 -5.89
C ASP A 403 5.36 5.63 -6.05
N ASP A 404 6.56 5.61 -6.63
CA ASP A 404 7.37 6.81 -6.85
C ASP A 404 6.74 7.84 -7.82
N ASP A 405 5.86 7.38 -8.72
CA ASP A 405 5.12 8.24 -9.64
C ASP A 405 3.89 8.88 -8.99
N GLY A 406 3.53 8.44 -7.78
CA GLY A 406 2.38 8.92 -7.02
C GLY A 406 1.08 8.18 -7.35
N ASN A 407 1.13 7.03 -8.03
CA ASN A 407 -0.03 6.16 -8.15
C ASN A 407 -0.28 5.50 -6.80
N GLY A 408 -1.53 5.56 -6.34
CA GLY A 408 -1.95 4.96 -5.08
C GLY A 408 -2.81 3.71 -5.33
N VAL A 409 -2.72 2.72 -4.45
CA VAL A 409 -3.70 1.63 -4.41
C VAL A 409 -4.22 1.48 -2.99
N ALA A 410 -5.52 1.66 -2.82
CA ALA A 410 -6.22 1.39 -1.59
C ALA A 410 -6.83 0.00 -1.64
N VAL A 411 -6.82 -0.73 -0.51
CA VAL A 411 -7.55 -1.99 -0.32
C VAL A 411 -8.31 -1.97 0.98
N TRP A 412 -9.47 -2.64 1.02
CA TRP A 412 -10.30 -2.80 2.22
C TRP A 412 -11.07 -4.11 2.14
N TRP A 413 -11.67 -4.53 3.25
CA TRP A 413 -12.68 -5.59 3.20
C TRP A 413 -14.09 -5.03 3.32
N GLN A 414 -15.04 -5.68 2.67
CA GLN A 414 -16.45 -5.29 2.69
C GLN A 414 -17.34 -6.53 2.56
N PRO A 415 -18.43 -6.64 3.35
CA PRO A 415 -19.32 -7.78 3.31
C PRO A 415 -20.36 -7.67 2.20
N ASP A 416 -20.60 -8.76 1.47
CA ASP A 416 -21.67 -8.84 0.50
C ASP A 416 -23.07 -8.96 1.17
N SER A 417 -24.11 -9.11 0.34
CA SER A 417 -25.49 -9.33 0.80
C SER A 417 -25.69 -10.61 1.63
N ALA A 418 -24.78 -11.58 1.53
CA ALA A 418 -24.76 -12.81 2.33
C ALA A 418 -23.89 -12.68 3.60
N ASN A 419 -23.34 -11.49 3.86
CA ASN A 419 -22.43 -11.17 4.95
C ASN A 419 -21.07 -11.90 4.87
N LEU A 420 -20.64 -12.32 3.68
CA LEU A 420 -19.29 -12.81 3.41
C LEU A 420 -18.38 -11.62 3.11
N ARG A 421 -17.19 -11.61 3.72
CA ARG A 421 -16.26 -10.46 3.59
C ARG A 421 -15.36 -10.70 2.40
N HIS A 422 -15.26 -9.71 1.54
CA HIS A 422 -14.43 -9.73 0.35
C HIS A 422 -13.41 -8.60 0.34
N ILE A 423 -12.30 -8.80 -0.38
CA ILE A 423 -11.29 -7.76 -0.55
C ILE A 423 -11.55 -6.97 -1.82
N TYR A 424 -11.69 -5.66 -1.64
CA TYR A 424 -11.85 -4.70 -2.71
C TYR A 424 -10.62 -3.80 -2.80
N SER A 425 -10.42 -3.22 -3.98
CA SER A 425 -9.36 -2.27 -4.24
C SER A 425 -9.87 -1.08 -5.06
N ASN A 426 -9.19 0.05 -4.96
CA ASN A 426 -9.35 1.17 -5.90
C ASN A 426 -7.99 1.82 -6.14
N ARG A 427 -7.75 2.25 -7.39
CA ARG A 427 -6.48 2.82 -7.83
C ARG A 427 -6.61 4.32 -8.03
N TYR A 428 -5.69 5.06 -7.44
CA TYR A 428 -5.48 6.47 -7.68
C TYR A 428 -4.39 6.67 -8.75
N THR A 429 -4.69 7.45 -9.78
CA THR A 429 -3.73 7.86 -10.81
C THR A 429 -3.60 9.39 -10.81
N PRO A 430 -2.38 9.95 -10.68
CA PRO A 430 -2.18 11.40 -10.73
C PRO A 430 -2.80 12.04 -11.98
N GLY A 431 -3.59 13.10 -11.76
CA GLY A 431 -4.30 13.82 -12.82
C GLY A 431 -5.60 13.17 -13.32
N ALA A 432 -5.80 11.86 -13.11
CA ALA A 432 -7.06 11.19 -13.41
C ALA A 432 -7.97 11.04 -12.17
N GLY A 433 -7.40 10.93 -10.98
CA GLY A 433 -8.12 10.70 -9.73
C GLY A 433 -8.25 9.22 -9.38
N TRP A 434 -9.18 8.90 -8.47
CA TRP A 434 -9.57 7.53 -8.17
C TRP A 434 -10.33 6.90 -9.33
N GLY A 435 -10.06 5.63 -9.58
CA GLY A 435 -10.76 4.81 -10.55
C GLY A 435 -12.07 4.24 -9.99
N SER A 436 -12.45 3.10 -10.56
CA SER A 436 -13.57 2.30 -10.08
C SER A 436 -13.08 1.23 -9.12
N GLU A 437 -13.93 0.90 -8.16
CA GLU A 437 -13.73 -0.20 -7.23
C GLU A 437 -13.67 -1.54 -7.97
N GLU A 438 -12.75 -2.41 -7.54
CA GLU A 438 -12.52 -3.75 -8.09
C GLU A 438 -12.47 -4.79 -6.98
N LEU A 439 -13.25 -5.86 -7.13
CA LEU A 439 -13.14 -7.07 -6.30
C LEU A 439 -11.89 -7.85 -6.71
N ILE A 440 -10.92 -7.98 -5.80
CA ILE A 440 -9.63 -8.65 -6.09
C ILE A 440 -9.52 -10.05 -5.47
N GLU A 441 -10.51 -10.45 -4.67
CA GLU A 441 -10.63 -11.81 -4.19
C GLU A 441 -11.25 -12.71 -5.27
N SER A 442 -10.65 -13.89 -5.48
CA SER A 442 -11.11 -14.87 -6.48
C SER A 442 -11.87 -16.07 -5.88
N SER A 443 -11.96 -16.18 -4.55
CA SER A 443 -12.63 -17.26 -3.82
C SER A 443 -13.91 -16.73 -3.17
N ASP A 444 -14.99 -17.50 -3.24
CA ASP A 444 -16.27 -17.23 -2.58
C ASP A 444 -16.49 -18.13 -1.33
N ASP A 445 -15.49 -18.94 -0.99
CA ASP A 445 -15.49 -19.74 0.22
C ASP A 445 -14.91 -18.91 1.37
N GLY A 446 -15.70 -18.58 2.40
CA GLY A 446 -15.19 -17.99 3.65
C GLY A 446 -15.13 -16.46 3.72
N HIS A 447 -14.49 -15.94 4.78
CA HIS A 447 -14.30 -14.50 4.99
C HIS A 447 -12.86 -14.10 4.68
N ALA A 448 -12.66 -13.10 3.82
CA ALA A 448 -11.39 -12.43 3.66
C ALA A 448 -11.25 -11.25 4.64
N ASN A 449 -10.12 -11.20 5.36
CA ASN A 449 -9.89 -10.22 6.43
C ASN A 449 -8.45 -9.71 6.46
N TYR A 450 -8.24 -8.56 7.12
CA TYR A 450 -6.93 -7.99 7.40
C TYR A 450 -6.06 -7.84 6.13
N PRO A 451 -6.55 -7.13 5.10
CA PRO A 451 -5.74 -6.91 3.92
C PRO A 451 -4.46 -6.14 4.33
N GLN A 452 -3.38 -6.41 3.62
CA GLN A 452 -2.13 -5.65 3.64
C GLN A 452 -1.71 -5.44 2.19
N ILE A 453 -1.07 -4.31 1.90
CA ILE A 453 -0.67 -3.97 0.54
C ILE A 453 0.75 -3.41 0.50
N ALA A 454 1.46 -3.72 -0.57
CA ALA A 454 2.72 -3.10 -0.94
C ALA A 454 2.73 -2.82 -2.45
N ILE A 455 3.47 -1.77 -2.83
CA ILE A 455 3.73 -1.41 -4.22
C ILE A 455 5.24 -1.20 -4.38
N ASP A 456 5.82 -1.68 -5.48
CA ASP A 456 7.22 -1.40 -5.82
C ASP A 456 7.36 -0.12 -6.67
N GLY A 457 8.62 0.31 -6.89
CA GLY A 457 8.92 1.51 -7.66
C GLY A 457 8.54 1.42 -9.14
N GLU A 458 8.30 0.21 -9.66
CA GLU A 458 7.79 -0.01 -11.01
C GLU A 458 6.24 -0.03 -11.06
N GLY A 459 5.56 0.13 -9.92
CA GLY A 459 4.11 0.14 -9.81
C GLY A 459 3.47 -1.25 -9.78
N ASN A 460 4.24 -2.33 -9.55
CA ASN A 460 3.68 -3.65 -9.29
C ASN A 460 3.13 -3.70 -7.87
N VAL A 461 1.91 -4.23 -7.74
CA VAL A 461 1.15 -4.23 -6.49
C VAL A 461 1.00 -5.66 -5.99
N ILE A 462 1.22 -5.86 -4.69
CA ILE A 462 0.88 -7.10 -4.00
C ILE A 462 -0.07 -6.75 -2.86
N ALA A 463 -1.27 -7.34 -2.90
CA ALA A 463 -2.18 -7.38 -1.78
C ALA A 463 -2.24 -8.80 -1.21
N VAL A 464 -2.26 -8.92 0.11
CA VAL A 464 -2.42 -10.20 0.83
C VAL A 464 -3.48 -10.05 1.90
N TRP A 465 -4.20 -11.12 2.21
CA TRP A 465 -5.25 -11.14 3.23
C TRP A 465 -5.31 -12.51 3.91
N ARG A 466 -6.00 -12.57 5.04
CA ARG A 466 -6.35 -13.84 5.70
C ARG A 466 -7.68 -14.34 5.16
N GLN A 467 -7.67 -15.54 4.59
CA GLN A 467 -8.87 -16.27 4.26
C GLN A 467 -9.28 -17.17 5.43
N ASP A 468 -10.49 -16.98 5.95
CA ASP A 468 -11.11 -17.86 6.94
C ASP A 468 -12.08 -18.82 6.22
N ASP A 469 -11.52 -19.89 5.65
CA ASP A 469 -12.31 -20.92 4.97
C ASP A 469 -12.98 -21.85 5.98
N ASN A 470 -14.27 -22.13 5.79
CA ASN A 470 -14.99 -23.15 6.58
C ASN A 470 -14.59 -24.59 6.20
N ILE A 471 -13.63 -24.74 5.29
CA ILE A 471 -13.14 -26.02 4.83
C ILE A 471 -11.86 -26.33 5.61
N ASN A 472 -11.91 -27.37 6.45
CA ASN A 472 -10.71 -28.05 6.94
C ASN A 472 -10.03 -28.70 5.74
N ASP A 473 -9.31 -27.92 4.95
CA ASP A 473 -8.40 -28.45 3.94
C ASP A 473 -7.17 -28.97 4.66
N GLY A 474 -7.29 -30.21 5.15
CA GLY A 474 -6.21 -30.96 5.73
C GLY A 474 -5.13 -31.25 4.70
N LEU A 475 -4.27 -30.27 4.43
CA LEU A 475 -2.99 -30.43 3.73
C LEU A 475 -1.98 -29.43 4.32
N LEU A 476 -1.24 -29.93 5.32
CA LEU A 476 0.09 -29.43 5.70
C LEU A 476 1.14 -29.87 4.68
#